data_AF-A0A7L2U213-F1
#
_entry.id   AF-A0A7L2U213-F1
#
_cell.length_a   1.000
_cell.length_b   1.000
_cell.length_c   1.000
_cell.angle_alpha   90.00
_cell.angle_beta   90.00
_cell.angle_gamma   90.00
#
_symmetry.space_group_name_H-M   'P 1'
#
loop_
_entity.id
_entity.type
_entity.pdbx_description
1 polymer ?
#
loop_
_entity_poly.entity_id
_entity_poly.type
_entity_poly.pdbx_seq_one_letter_code
_entity_poly.pdbx_strand_id
1 'polypeptide(L)'
;RDAGHKCPVDNEILLENQLFPDNFAKREILSLMVKCPNKGCSMKMELRHLEDHQLQCDFSTVECPQCQGAFQKNYLKEHMTQECPRRQVCCPNCATSMAYEDKELHDQTCPLANVFCEYCNTVLIREQMPNHYDNDCPTAPVPCFYSAFGCPEKMQRNELARHMQEFTQVHMRMMAQSFQNISVTATNPVPFINGLPFEPALFSHVSHAAYDCNPEVENFKETIQQLEGRLVRQDHQIRELIAKMETQNTHMAELKRTIRNLEGKITEMEAQQCNGIYIWKIENFSGLQKAQEEERPVVMHSPGFYTGKPGYKLCLRLHIQLPNAQRCANFISLFVHTMQGEYDSHLPWPFQGTIRLSILDQSEGPERQNHEEVMEAKPELLAFQRPTIHRNPKGFGYVTFMHLQTLKQRTFIKDDTLLVRCEVLTRLDLNSLRREGFQARSTDGAM
;
A
#
# COMPACT_ATOMS: atom_id res chain seq x y z
N ARG A 1 65.44 5.11 -31.92
CA ARG A 1 66.70 5.85 -31.71
C ARG A 1 67.17 5.49 -30.31
N ASP A 2 67.88 4.38 -30.20
CA ASP A 2 67.59 3.43 -29.11
C ASP A 2 68.69 3.45 -28.06
N ALA A 3 68.62 4.48 -27.21
CA ALA A 3 69.27 4.45 -25.91
C ALA A 3 68.42 3.56 -24.98
N GLY A 4 68.90 2.34 -24.72
CA GLY A 4 68.29 1.41 -23.77
C GLY A 4 68.55 1.81 -22.32
N HIS A 5 68.48 0.85 -21.39
CA HIS A 5 68.66 1.08 -19.94
C HIS A 5 70.14 1.30 -19.56
N LYS A 6 70.83 2.20 -20.28
CA LYS A 6 72.25 2.51 -20.09
C LYS A 6 72.42 3.98 -19.78
N CYS A 7 73.27 4.29 -18.80
CA CYS A 7 73.58 5.66 -18.42
C CYS A 7 74.26 6.39 -19.59
N PRO A 8 73.78 7.59 -20.01
CA PRO A 8 74.34 8.30 -21.16
C PRO A 8 75.69 8.98 -20.91
N VAL A 9 76.26 8.85 -19.70
CA VAL A 9 77.54 9.47 -19.30
C VAL A 9 78.70 8.46 -19.29
N ASP A 10 78.45 7.22 -18.83
CA ASP A 10 79.45 6.15 -18.68
C ASP A 10 79.12 4.89 -19.49
N ASN A 11 77.90 4.77 -20.03
CA ASN A 11 77.37 3.64 -20.83
C ASN A 11 77.13 2.34 -20.05
N GLU A 12 77.16 2.37 -18.72
CA GLU A 12 76.86 1.23 -17.85
C GLU A 12 75.36 0.93 -17.74
N ILE A 13 75.02 -0.32 -17.42
CA ILE A 13 73.63 -0.80 -17.38
C ILE A 13 72.97 -0.42 -16.04
N LEU A 14 71.88 0.33 -16.12
CA LEU A 14 71.07 0.76 -14.98
C LEU A 14 70.14 -0.36 -14.52
N LEU A 15 70.19 -0.68 -13.22
CA LEU A 15 69.30 -1.63 -12.56
C LEU A 15 68.20 -0.89 -11.78
N GLU A 16 67.03 -1.52 -11.59
CA GLU A 16 65.85 -0.84 -11.01
C GLU A 16 66.08 -0.33 -9.58
N ASN A 17 66.93 -0.99 -8.79
CA ASN A 17 67.33 -0.53 -7.45
C ASN A 17 68.32 0.66 -7.46
N GLN A 18 68.92 0.99 -8.61
CA GLN A 18 69.74 2.19 -8.82
C GLN A 18 68.89 3.36 -9.34
N LEU A 19 67.63 3.12 -9.72
CA LEU A 19 66.69 4.14 -10.17
C LEU A 19 65.91 4.68 -8.98
N PHE A 20 66.27 5.87 -8.52
CA PHE A 20 65.51 6.55 -7.47
C PHE A 20 64.11 6.92 -7.99
N PRO A 21 63.02 6.60 -7.26
CA PRO A 21 61.68 7.01 -7.67
C PRO A 21 61.61 8.53 -7.63
N ASP A 22 61.46 9.14 -8.81
CA ASP A 22 61.45 10.60 -8.93
C ASP A 22 60.22 11.17 -8.20
N ASN A 23 60.45 11.67 -6.99
CA ASN A 23 59.42 12.26 -6.15
C ASN A 23 59.01 13.67 -6.62
N PHE A 24 59.79 14.31 -7.51
CA PHE A 24 59.36 15.50 -8.21
C PHE A 24 58.33 15.11 -9.28
N ALA A 25 58.68 14.19 -10.19
CA ALA A 25 57.78 13.71 -11.23
C ALA A 25 56.54 12.99 -10.65
N LYS A 26 56.67 12.20 -9.58
CA LYS A 26 55.53 11.57 -8.89
C LYS A 26 54.58 12.61 -8.30
N ARG A 27 55.11 13.70 -7.72
CA ARG A 27 54.29 14.82 -7.22
C ARG A 27 53.61 15.56 -8.37
N GLU A 28 54.31 15.77 -9.48
CA GLU A 28 53.79 16.40 -10.69
C GLU A 28 52.68 15.56 -11.33
N ILE A 29 52.89 14.25 -11.49
CA ILE A 29 51.90 13.25 -11.93
C ILE A 29 50.66 13.24 -11.02
N LEU A 30 50.86 13.21 -9.69
CA LEU A 30 49.75 13.23 -8.73
C LEU A 30 49.01 14.58 -8.68
N SER A 31 49.63 15.65 -9.16
CA SER A 31 49.02 16.98 -9.37
C SER A 31 48.52 17.22 -10.81
N LEU A 32 48.58 16.22 -11.70
CA LEU A 32 47.91 16.30 -12.99
C LEU A 32 46.39 16.37 -12.77
N MET A 33 45.76 17.34 -13.44
CA MET A 33 44.32 17.54 -13.41
C MET A 33 43.61 16.49 -14.28
N VAL A 34 43.27 15.36 -13.67
CA VAL A 34 42.49 14.28 -14.29
C VAL A 34 40.99 14.55 -14.19
N LYS A 35 40.21 13.88 -15.05
CA LYS A 35 38.74 13.84 -14.99
C LYS A 35 38.29 12.57 -14.27
N CYS A 36 37.14 12.62 -13.60
CA CYS A 36 36.50 11.42 -13.06
C CYS A 36 36.21 10.37 -14.16
N PRO A 37 36.47 9.06 -13.93
CA PRO A 37 36.13 8.01 -14.90
C PRO A 37 34.62 7.68 -14.94
N ASN A 38 33.85 8.05 -13.91
CA ASN A 38 32.42 7.79 -13.85
C ASN A 38 31.67 8.60 -14.92
N LYS A 39 30.95 7.91 -15.81
CA LYS A 39 30.21 8.53 -16.92
C LYS A 39 29.22 9.58 -16.39
N GLY A 40 29.23 10.77 -17.01
CA GLY A 40 28.41 11.91 -16.59
C GLY A 40 29.08 12.84 -15.58
N CYS A 41 30.10 12.38 -14.83
CA CYS A 41 30.83 13.27 -13.93
C CYS A 41 31.80 14.18 -14.71
N SER A 42 31.55 15.49 -14.67
CA SER A 42 32.40 16.51 -15.30
C SER A 42 33.58 16.98 -14.44
N MET A 43 33.68 16.48 -13.20
CA MET A 43 34.67 16.97 -12.22
C MET A 43 36.10 16.66 -12.66
N LYS A 44 36.95 17.69 -12.54
CA LYS A 44 38.40 17.61 -12.70
C LYS A 44 39.07 17.88 -11.35
N MET A 45 40.09 17.11 -11.03
CA MET A 45 40.84 17.19 -9.79
C MET A 45 42.27 16.71 -10.00
N GLU A 46 43.17 17.07 -9.09
CA GLU A 46 44.47 16.40 -9.00
C GLU A 46 44.27 14.88 -8.81
N LEU A 47 45.04 14.06 -9.52
CA LEU A 47 44.94 12.59 -9.48
C LEU A 47 44.96 12.02 -8.05
N ARG A 48 45.68 12.66 -7.11
CA ARG A 48 45.69 12.31 -5.68
C ARG A 48 44.32 12.26 -4.98
N HIS A 49 43.30 12.95 -5.51
CA HIS A 49 41.94 13.05 -4.91
C HIS A 49 40.90 12.20 -5.65
N LEU A 50 41.30 11.45 -6.69
CA LEU A 50 40.38 10.74 -7.56
C LEU A 50 39.62 9.61 -6.85
N GLU A 51 40.30 8.88 -5.96
CA GLU A 51 39.77 7.72 -5.25
C GLU A 51 38.73 8.12 -4.19
N ASP A 52 39.05 9.12 -3.35
CA ASP A 52 38.10 9.75 -2.42
C ASP A 52 36.84 10.23 -3.15
N HIS A 53 37.04 10.90 -4.30
CA HIS A 53 35.93 11.35 -5.13
C HIS A 53 35.12 10.16 -5.66
N GLN A 54 35.72 9.07 -6.14
CA GLN A 54 35.00 7.91 -6.68
C GLN A 54 34.06 7.26 -5.65
N LEU A 55 34.48 7.14 -4.39
CA LEU A 55 33.65 6.62 -3.29
C LEU A 55 32.42 7.51 -3.01
N GLN A 56 32.61 8.82 -3.08
CA GLN A 56 31.55 9.79 -2.81
C GLN A 56 30.70 10.12 -4.04
N CYS A 57 31.23 9.92 -5.25
CA CYS A 57 30.71 10.38 -6.53
C CYS A 57 29.23 10.05 -6.73
N ASP A 58 28.41 11.08 -6.94
CA ASP A 58 27.00 10.94 -7.29
C ASP A 58 26.76 10.15 -8.60
N PHE A 59 27.78 10.06 -9.45
CA PHE A 59 27.75 9.30 -10.71
C PHE A 59 28.34 7.88 -10.57
N SER A 60 28.74 7.44 -9.37
CA SER A 60 29.17 6.06 -9.14
C SER A 60 27.99 5.09 -9.29
N THR A 61 28.27 3.89 -9.83
CA THR A 61 27.26 2.84 -9.96
C THR A 61 27.12 2.07 -8.64
N VAL A 62 25.88 1.86 -8.20
CA VAL A 62 25.49 1.17 -6.97
C VAL A 62 24.27 0.28 -7.22
N GLU A 63 24.13 -0.81 -6.48
CA GLU A 63 23.01 -1.74 -6.62
C GLU A 63 21.77 -1.30 -5.83
N CYS A 64 20.58 -1.53 -6.39
CA CYS A 64 19.31 -1.24 -5.74
C CYS A 64 18.93 -2.35 -4.75
N PRO A 65 18.67 -2.04 -3.46
CA PRO A 65 18.40 -3.05 -2.43
C PRO A 65 17.04 -3.77 -2.59
N GLN A 66 16.22 -3.37 -3.56
CA GLN A 66 14.90 -3.97 -3.82
C GLN A 66 14.89 -4.85 -5.07
N CYS A 67 15.60 -4.47 -6.15
CA CYS A 67 15.60 -5.17 -7.44
C CYS A 67 16.99 -5.63 -7.92
N GLN A 68 18.06 -5.35 -7.17
CA GLN A 68 19.46 -5.69 -7.47
C GLN A 68 20.03 -5.10 -8.78
N GLY A 69 19.25 -4.29 -9.52
CA GLY A 69 19.74 -3.53 -10.67
C GLY A 69 20.77 -2.46 -10.29
N ALA A 70 21.71 -2.18 -11.19
CA ALA A 70 22.82 -1.26 -10.98
C ALA A 70 22.54 0.13 -11.58
N PHE A 71 22.54 1.17 -10.73
CA PHE A 71 22.14 2.55 -11.08
C PHE A 71 23.17 3.58 -10.60
N GLN A 72 23.15 4.80 -11.14
CA GLN A 72 23.98 5.89 -10.59
C GLN A 72 23.43 6.34 -9.23
N LYS A 73 24.32 6.67 -8.29
CA LYS A 73 24.01 6.99 -6.89
C LYS A 73 23.04 8.17 -6.72
N ASN A 74 23.15 9.20 -7.56
CA ASN A 74 22.16 10.29 -7.67
C ASN A 74 20.77 9.79 -8.08
N TYR A 75 20.72 8.91 -9.08
CA TYR A 75 19.49 8.40 -9.68
C TYR A 75 18.82 7.31 -8.83
N LEU A 76 19.57 6.58 -7.99
CA LEU A 76 19.04 5.48 -7.18
C LEU A 76 17.82 5.90 -6.33
N LYS A 77 17.80 7.13 -5.80
CA LYS A 77 16.65 7.66 -5.03
C LYS A 77 15.41 7.87 -5.91
N GLU A 78 15.60 8.35 -7.13
CA GLU A 78 14.51 8.53 -8.11
C GLU A 78 14.00 7.16 -8.58
N HIS A 79 14.92 6.29 -8.99
CA HIS A 79 14.65 4.89 -9.32
C HIS A 79 13.81 4.18 -8.23
N MET A 80 14.25 4.19 -6.97
CA MET A 80 13.54 3.54 -5.86
C MET A 80 12.13 4.10 -5.56
N THR A 81 11.80 5.30 -6.06
CA THR A 81 10.47 5.92 -5.84
C THR A 81 9.57 5.90 -7.08
N GLN A 82 10.13 5.99 -8.29
CA GLN A 82 9.37 6.14 -9.54
C GLN A 82 9.45 4.94 -10.48
N GLU A 83 10.55 4.19 -10.49
CA GLU A 83 10.82 3.16 -11.51
C GLU A 83 10.82 1.73 -10.95
N CYS A 84 11.47 1.52 -9.81
CA CYS A 84 11.82 0.20 -9.30
C CYS A 84 10.58 -0.73 -9.24
N PRO A 85 10.57 -1.87 -9.95
CA PRO A 85 9.43 -2.81 -9.94
C PRO A 85 9.11 -3.34 -8.54
N ARG A 86 10.15 -3.49 -7.71
CA ARG A 86 10.10 -3.99 -6.33
C ARG A 86 9.81 -2.92 -5.27
N ARG A 87 9.53 -1.66 -5.66
CA ARG A 87 9.17 -0.61 -4.70
C ARG A 87 7.82 -0.91 -4.06
N GLN A 88 7.70 -0.65 -2.76
CA GLN A 88 6.45 -0.84 -2.03
C GLN A 88 5.43 0.25 -2.38
N VAL A 89 4.22 -0.17 -2.73
CA VAL A 89 3.06 0.70 -3.00
C VAL A 89 1.84 0.18 -2.26
N CYS A 90 0.90 1.07 -1.92
CA CYS A 90 -0.37 0.70 -1.32
C CYS A 90 -1.49 0.79 -2.37
N CYS A 91 -2.36 -0.22 -2.45
CA CYS A 91 -3.55 -0.13 -3.30
C CYS A 91 -4.50 0.95 -2.76
N PRO A 92 -4.97 1.91 -3.58
CA PRO A 92 -5.85 3.00 -3.12
C PRO A 92 -7.21 2.48 -2.61
N ASN A 93 -7.67 1.34 -3.14
CA ASN A 93 -8.98 0.77 -2.82
C ASN A 93 -8.97 0.00 -1.48
N CYS A 94 -7.97 -0.84 -1.24
CA CYS A 94 -7.91 -1.73 -0.07
C CYS A 94 -6.82 -1.41 0.97
N ALA A 95 -5.91 -0.48 0.67
CA ALA A 95 -4.76 -0.10 1.50
C ALA A 95 -3.73 -1.22 1.81
N THR A 96 -3.85 -2.40 1.20
CA THR A 96 -2.79 -3.43 1.24
C THR A 96 -1.51 -2.91 0.60
N SER A 97 -0.35 -3.24 1.20
CA SER A 97 0.97 -2.93 0.65
C SER A 97 1.53 -4.12 -0.14
N MET A 98 2.18 -3.84 -1.27
CA MET A 98 2.68 -4.82 -2.26
C MET A 98 3.84 -4.23 -3.07
N ALA A 99 4.56 -5.05 -3.85
CA ALA A 99 5.49 -4.50 -4.83
C ALA A 99 4.73 -3.85 -6.00
N TYR A 100 5.35 -2.88 -6.68
CA TYR A 100 4.74 -2.19 -7.82
C TYR A 100 4.45 -3.12 -9.00
N GLU A 101 5.29 -4.14 -9.23
CA GLU A 101 5.03 -5.21 -10.21
C GLU A 101 3.77 -6.04 -9.88
N ASP A 102 3.50 -6.30 -8.60
CA ASP A 102 2.30 -7.03 -8.15
C ASP A 102 1.01 -6.18 -8.30
N LYS A 103 1.15 -4.85 -8.41
CA LYS A 103 0.03 -3.89 -8.37
C LYS A 103 -1.01 -4.15 -9.47
N GLU A 104 -0.58 -4.50 -10.68
CA GLU A 104 -1.53 -4.73 -11.78
C GLU A 104 -2.36 -6.01 -11.56
N LEU A 105 -1.70 -7.10 -11.19
CA LEU A 105 -2.36 -8.35 -10.80
C LEU A 105 -3.29 -8.15 -9.60
N HIS A 106 -2.88 -7.31 -8.64
CA HIS A 106 -3.74 -6.91 -7.55
C HIS A 106 -4.96 -6.10 -8.02
N ASP A 107 -4.81 -5.04 -8.83
CA ASP A 107 -5.95 -4.22 -9.27
C ASP A 107 -6.98 -5.04 -10.08
N GLN A 108 -6.50 -6.04 -10.86
CA GLN A 108 -7.35 -7.01 -11.56
C GLN A 108 -8.13 -7.95 -10.60
N THR A 109 -7.61 -8.25 -9.42
CA THR A 109 -8.19 -9.21 -8.45
C THR A 109 -8.78 -8.55 -7.19
N CYS A 110 -8.53 -7.26 -6.98
CA CYS A 110 -8.81 -6.56 -5.73
C CYS A 110 -10.31 -6.58 -5.41
N PRO A 111 -10.73 -7.12 -4.25
CA PRO A 111 -12.14 -7.20 -3.88
C PRO A 111 -12.77 -5.80 -3.71
N LEU A 112 -11.96 -4.79 -3.42
CA LEU A 112 -12.42 -3.42 -3.16
C LEU A 112 -12.22 -2.48 -4.33
N ALA A 113 -11.62 -2.93 -5.45
CA ALA A 113 -11.57 -2.14 -6.67
C ALA A 113 -12.99 -1.88 -7.20
N ASN A 114 -13.23 -0.65 -7.61
CA ASN A 114 -14.47 -0.26 -8.26
C ASN A 114 -14.48 -0.85 -9.68
N VAL A 115 -15.57 -1.55 -10.01
CA VAL A 115 -15.82 -2.20 -11.30
C VAL A 115 -17.24 -1.88 -11.75
N PHE A 116 -17.47 -1.86 -13.06
CA PHE A 116 -18.80 -1.69 -13.64
C PHE A 116 -19.52 -3.04 -13.77
N CYS A 117 -20.84 -3.05 -13.56
CA CYS A 117 -21.67 -4.18 -13.94
C CYS A 117 -21.94 -4.16 -15.45
N GLU A 118 -21.53 -5.21 -16.18
CA GLU A 118 -21.66 -5.31 -17.65
C GLU A 118 -23.10 -5.17 -18.17
N TYR A 119 -24.09 -5.45 -17.32
CA TYR A 119 -25.51 -5.45 -17.70
C TYR A 119 -26.23 -4.12 -17.44
N CYS A 120 -25.76 -3.30 -16.49
CA CYS A 120 -26.44 -2.06 -16.08
C CYS A 120 -25.50 -0.87 -15.80
N ASN A 121 -24.21 -1.00 -16.11
CA ASN A 121 -23.16 0.01 -15.96
C ASN A 121 -23.07 0.68 -14.58
N THR A 122 -23.63 0.05 -13.54
CA THR A 122 -23.55 0.53 -12.16
C THR A 122 -22.17 0.20 -11.60
N VAL A 123 -21.50 1.22 -11.03
CA VAL A 123 -20.16 1.08 -10.45
C VAL A 123 -20.27 0.63 -8.99
N LEU A 124 -19.66 -0.51 -8.67
CA LEU A 124 -19.65 -1.14 -7.35
C LEU A 124 -18.25 -1.66 -7.03
N ILE A 125 -17.97 -2.00 -5.76
CA ILE A 125 -16.73 -2.75 -5.47
C ILE A 125 -16.86 -4.20 -5.97
N ARG A 126 -15.76 -4.81 -6.43
CA ARG A 126 -15.75 -6.17 -7.01
C ARG A 126 -16.42 -7.22 -6.12
N GLU A 127 -16.24 -7.13 -4.80
CA GLU A 127 -16.86 -7.99 -3.77
C GLU A 127 -18.39 -7.80 -3.59
N GLN A 128 -18.98 -6.73 -4.14
CA GLN A 128 -20.44 -6.55 -4.22
C GLN A 128 -21.02 -7.10 -5.53
N MET A 129 -20.20 -7.35 -6.55
CA MET A 129 -20.68 -7.72 -7.88
C MET A 129 -21.47 -9.05 -7.92
N PRO A 130 -21.13 -10.11 -7.15
CA PRO A 130 -21.94 -11.33 -7.09
C PRO A 130 -23.37 -11.07 -6.57
N ASN A 131 -23.52 -10.43 -5.40
CA ASN A 131 -24.85 -10.11 -4.86
C ASN A 131 -25.65 -9.20 -5.81
N HIS A 132 -24.97 -8.24 -6.42
CA HIS A 132 -25.60 -7.38 -7.41
C HIS A 132 -26.09 -8.18 -8.62
N TYR A 133 -25.29 -9.10 -9.15
CA TYR A 133 -25.69 -9.96 -10.25
C TYR A 133 -26.86 -10.88 -9.86
N ASP A 134 -26.81 -11.51 -8.68
CA ASP A 134 -27.77 -12.52 -8.20
C ASP A 134 -29.10 -11.93 -7.72
N ASN A 135 -29.11 -10.71 -7.17
CA ASN A 135 -30.28 -10.08 -6.54
C ASN A 135 -30.62 -8.71 -7.14
N ASP A 136 -29.67 -7.77 -7.19
CA ASP A 136 -29.99 -6.33 -7.34
C ASP A 136 -30.07 -5.83 -8.80
N CYS A 137 -29.43 -6.52 -9.74
CA CYS A 137 -29.26 -6.06 -11.11
C CYS A 137 -30.56 -6.22 -11.92
N PRO A 138 -31.16 -5.14 -12.48
CA PRO A 138 -32.43 -5.24 -13.19
C PRO A 138 -32.33 -5.94 -14.54
N THR A 139 -31.14 -6.03 -15.12
CA THR A 139 -30.87 -6.48 -16.50
C THR A 139 -30.01 -7.74 -16.58
N ALA A 140 -29.60 -8.32 -15.44
CA ALA A 140 -28.88 -9.58 -15.41
C ALA A 140 -29.72 -10.72 -16.03
N PRO A 141 -29.12 -11.63 -16.84
CA PRO A 141 -29.83 -12.71 -17.50
C PRO A 141 -30.14 -13.84 -16.52
N VAL A 142 -31.37 -13.87 -16.02
CA VAL A 142 -31.88 -14.88 -15.10
C VAL A 142 -32.57 -16.02 -15.86
N PRO A 143 -32.42 -17.29 -15.41
CA PRO A 143 -33.22 -18.39 -15.93
C PRO A 143 -34.66 -18.29 -15.44
N CYS A 144 -35.59 -18.85 -16.23
CA CYS A 144 -36.95 -19.13 -15.79
C CYS A 144 -36.96 -19.93 -14.47
N PHE A 145 -37.88 -19.63 -13.53
CA PHE A 145 -38.05 -20.38 -12.29
C PHE A 145 -38.37 -21.87 -12.52
N TYR A 146 -38.92 -22.23 -13.68
CA TYR A 146 -39.21 -23.60 -14.09
C TYR A 146 -38.11 -24.24 -14.95
N SER A 147 -36.91 -23.64 -15.01
CA SER A 147 -35.74 -24.24 -15.68
C SER A 147 -35.35 -25.58 -15.08
N ALA A 148 -35.50 -25.76 -13.77
CA ALA A 148 -35.35 -27.06 -13.08
C ALA A 148 -36.34 -28.15 -13.56
N PHE A 149 -37.45 -27.75 -14.20
CA PHE A 149 -38.44 -28.64 -14.79
C PHE A 149 -38.34 -28.72 -16.34
N GLY A 150 -37.31 -28.10 -16.94
CA GLY A 150 -37.01 -28.17 -18.38
C GLY A 150 -37.39 -26.94 -19.20
N CYS A 151 -37.73 -25.79 -18.60
CA CYS A 151 -37.89 -24.55 -19.36
C CYS A 151 -36.50 -23.99 -19.80
N PRO A 152 -36.23 -23.82 -21.10
CA PRO A 152 -34.91 -23.40 -21.59
C PRO A 152 -34.66 -21.88 -21.46
N GLU A 153 -35.71 -21.10 -21.18
CA GLU A 153 -35.69 -19.65 -21.33
C GLU A 153 -34.81 -18.92 -20.29
N LYS A 154 -34.03 -17.97 -20.79
CA LYS A 154 -33.28 -16.97 -20.02
C LYS A 154 -33.63 -15.58 -20.53
N MET A 155 -33.87 -14.65 -19.61
CA MET A 155 -34.34 -13.28 -19.90
C MET A 155 -33.72 -12.29 -18.91
N GLN A 156 -33.88 -10.99 -19.15
CA GLN A 156 -33.46 -10.00 -18.17
C GLN A 156 -34.35 -10.06 -16.90
N ARG A 157 -33.81 -9.77 -15.71
CA ARG A 157 -34.55 -9.87 -14.43
C ARG A 157 -35.84 -9.04 -14.39
N ASN A 158 -35.85 -7.87 -15.04
CA ASN A 158 -37.03 -7.02 -15.25
C ASN A 158 -38.11 -7.64 -16.16
N GLU A 159 -37.77 -8.57 -17.06
CA GLU A 159 -38.71 -9.26 -17.96
C GLU A 159 -39.30 -10.53 -17.34
N LEU A 160 -38.67 -11.11 -16.33
CA LEU A 160 -39.05 -12.41 -15.75
C LEU A 160 -40.52 -12.45 -15.31
N ALA A 161 -41.05 -11.36 -14.73
CA ALA A 161 -42.45 -11.28 -14.33
C ALA A 161 -43.42 -11.42 -15.52
N ARG A 162 -43.08 -10.82 -16.68
CA ARG A 162 -43.87 -10.90 -17.92
C ARG A 162 -43.86 -12.33 -18.48
N HIS A 163 -42.69 -12.95 -18.56
CA HIS A 163 -42.57 -14.35 -19.01
C HIS A 163 -43.29 -15.34 -18.07
N MET A 164 -43.21 -15.14 -16.75
CA MET A 164 -43.97 -15.95 -15.78
C MET A 164 -45.47 -15.88 -16.06
N GLN A 165 -46.01 -14.69 -16.33
CA GLN A 165 -47.44 -14.50 -16.65
C GLN A 165 -47.82 -15.13 -18.00
N GLU A 166 -47.06 -14.88 -19.06
CA GLU A 166 -47.33 -15.38 -20.42
C GLU A 166 -47.26 -16.92 -20.52
N PHE A 167 -46.32 -17.57 -19.83
CA PHE A 167 -46.00 -19.00 -20.03
C PHE A 167 -46.48 -19.94 -18.90
N THR A 168 -47.27 -19.44 -17.94
CA THR A 168 -47.76 -20.19 -16.75
C THR A 168 -48.25 -21.62 -17.06
N GLN A 169 -49.03 -21.82 -18.14
CA GLN A 169 -49.61 -23.12 -18.48
C GLN A 169 -48.56 -24.16 -18.95
N VAL A 170 -47.48 -23.71 -19.58
CA VAL A 170 -46.37 -24.58 -20.03
C VAL A 170 -45.59 -25.06 -18.81
N HIS A 171 -45.27 -24.12 -17.91
CA HIS A 171 -44.56 -24.34 -16.67
C HIS A 171 -45.25 -25.37 -15.74
N MET A 172 -46.57 -25.27 -15.58
CA MET A 172 -47.35 -26.24 -14.80
C MET A 172 -47.30 -27.66 -15.38
N ARG A 173 -47.28 -27.80 -16.71
CA ARG A 173 -47.18 -29.10 -17.38
C ARG A 173 -45.81 -29.75 -17.19
N MET A 174 -44.73 -28.95 -17.28
CA MET A 174 -43.35 -29.39 -17.06
C MET A 174 -43.16 -29.92 -15.64
N MET A 175 -43.63 -29.20 -14.61
CA MET A 175 -43.53 -29.60 -13.21
C MET A 175 -44.17 -30.98 -12.95
N ALA A 176 -45.35 -31.24 -13.51
CA ALA A 176 -46.07 -32.51 -13.32
C ALA A 176 -45.32 -33.73 -13.90
N GLN A 177 -44.55 -33.55 -14.97
CA GLN A 177 -43.78 -34.63 -15.61
C GLN A 177 -42.54 -35.02 -14.79
N SER A 178 -41.82 -34.04 -14.21
CA SER A 178 -40.57 -34.31 -13.50
C SER A 178 -40.74 -35.18 -12.24
N PHE A 179 -41.86 -35.03 -11.52
CA PHE A 179 -42.13 -35.84 -10.31
C PHE A 179 -42.29 -37.34 -10.60
N GLN A 180 -42.63 -37.73 -11.82
CA GLN A 180 -42.83 -39.15 -12.19
C GLN A 180 -41.51 -39.92 -12.33
N ASN A 181 -40.40 -39.23 -12.60
CA ASN A 181 -39.12 -39.85 -12.94
C ASN A 181 -38.21 -40.16 -11.73
N ILE A 182 -38.49 -39.57 -10.56
CA ILE A 182 -37.58 -39.61 -9.38
C ILE A 182 -37.57 -40.98 -8.68
N SER A 183 -38.58 -41.83 -8.91
CA SER A 183 -38.85 -43.03 -8.10
C SER A 183 -38.00 -44.29 -8.41
N VAL A 184 -36.98 -44.21 -9.28
CA VAL A 184 -36.44 -45.42 -9.96
C VAL A 184 -34.95 -45.71 -9.68
N THR A 185 -34.14 -44.75 -9.20
CA THR A 185 -32.66 -44.86 -9.27
C THR A 185 -31.94 -44.67 -7.93
N ALA A 186 -31.76 -45.74 -7.14
CA ALA A 186 -30.84 -45.77 -5.99
C ALA A 186 -30.41 -47.19 -5.53
N THR A 187 -29.23 -47.68 -5.95
CA THR A 187 -28.36 -48.62 -5.19
C THR A 187 -26.95 -48.71 -5.80
N ASN A 188 -25.92 -48.89 -4.97
CA ASN A 188 -24.45 -48.96 -5.23
C ASN A 188 -23.80 -49.69 -4.01
N PRO A 189 -22.56 -50.29 -4.01
CA PRO A 189 -21.27 -49.59 -4.20
C PRO A 189 -20.03 -50.44 -4.67
N VAL A 190 -18.78 -49.93 -4.43
CA VAL A 190 -17.42 -50.45 -4.79
C VAL A 190 -16.58 -50.84 -3.52
N PRO A 191 -15.31 -51.37 -3.56
CA PRO A 191 -14.08 -50.52 -3.26
C PRO A 191 -12.61 -51.00 -3.63
N PHE A 192 -11.60 -50.07 -3.59
CA PHE A 192 -10.12 -50.16 -3.21
C PHE A 192 -9.07 -50.97 -4.06
N ILE A 193 -7.68 -50.98 -3.95
CA ILE A 193 -6.44 -50.11 -3.70
C ILE A 193 -5.16 -50.92 -4.20
N ASN A 194 -3.81 -50.69 -4.12
CA ASN A 194 -2.71 -49.72 -3.69
C ASN A 194 -1.34 -50.16 -4.38
N GLY A 195 -0.07 -49.69 -4.23
CA GLY A 195 0.67 -48.52 -3.63
C GLY A 195 2.21 -48.72 -3.30
N LEU A 196 3.09 -47.71 -3.56
CA LEU A 196 4.43 -47.33 -2.92
C LEU A 196 5.86 -47.85 -3.41
N PRO A 197 7.04 -47.17 -3.11
CA PRO A 197 8.31 -47.03 -3.95
C PRO A 197 9.76 -47.03 -3.26
N PHE A 198 10.92 -46.66 -3.93
CA PHE A 198 12.15 -45.83 -3.48
C PHE A 198 13.47 -45.83 -4.41
N GLU A 199 14.57 -44.98 -4.20
CA GLU A 199 15.77 -44.80 -5.15
C GLU A 199 17.34 -44.60 -4.70
N PRO A 200 18.17 -43.48 -4.85
CA PRO A 200 19.58 -43.45 -5.49
C PRO A 200 20.86 -42.64 -4.94
N ALA A 201 22.06 -42.66 -5.63
CA ALA A 201 23.22 -41.64 -5.82
C ALA A 201 24.70 -41.72 -5.18
N LEU A 202 25.79 -41.05 -5.74
CA LEU A 202 27.15 -40.67 -5.11
C LEU A 202 28.36 -39.95 -5.93
N PHE A 203 29.28 -39.19 -5.23
CA PHE A 203 30.77 -38.81 -5.39
C PHE A 203 31.46 -37.62 -6.21
N SER A 204 32.74 -37.22 -5.85
CA SER A 204 33.42 -35.87 -6.11
C SER A 204 34.98 -35.64 -5.79
N HIS A 205 35.51 -34.38 -5.95
CA HIS A 205 36.66 -33.62 -5.31
C HIS A 205 38.16 -33.54 -5.86
N VAL A 206 38.89 -32.41 -5.60
CA VAL A 206 40.35 -32.08 -5.87
C VAL A 206 40.87 -30.77 -5.14
N SER A 207 42.18 -30.38 -5.14
CA SER A 207 42.78 -29.13 -4.50
C SER A 207 44.25 -28.72 -4.95
N HIS A 208 44.82 -27.54 -4.53
CA HIS A 208 46.20 -27.01 -4.87
C HIS A 208 46.83 -25.98 -3.84
N ALA A 209 48.07 -25.44 -4.06
CA ALA A 209 48.87 -24.50 -3.18
C ALA A 209 49.74 -23.39 -3.90
N ALA A 210 50.59 -22.59 -3.18
CA ALA A 210 51.39 -21.40 -3.64
C ALA A 210 52.72 -21.07 -2.83
N TYR A 211 53.42 -19.91 -3.03
CA TYR A 211 54.76 -19.53 -2.44
C TYR A 211 55.08 -17.98 -2.32
N ASP A 212 56.26 -17.54 -1.79
CA ASP A 212 56.62 -16.13 -1.35
C ASP A 212 58.10 -15.62 -1.61
N CYS A 213 58.56 -14.45 -1.07
CA CYS A 213 59.70 -13.57 -1.56
C CYS A 213 60.79 -13.01 -0.54
N ASN A 214 61.37 -11.78 -0.72
CA ASN A 214 62.76 -11.34 -0.27
C ASN A 214 63.00 -9.81 0.14
N PRO A 215 64.22 -9.37 0.63
CA PRO A 215 64.49 -8.05 1.33
C PRO A 215 65.64 -7.07 0.83
N GLU A 216 65.73 -5.82 1.38
CA GLU A 216 66.95 -4.92 1.47
C GLU A 216 66.81 -3.74 2.54
N VAL A 217 67.17 -2.45 2.25
CA VAL A 217 66.36 -1.21 2.59
C VAL A 217 66.72 -0.18 3.72
N GLU A 218 67.75 -0.32 4.56
CA GLU A 218 67.81 0.33 5.92
C GLU A 218 67.60 1.87 6.11
N ASN A 219 68.21 2.84 5.40
CA ASN A 219 67.92 4.27 5.72
C ASN A 219 66.61 4.78 5.07
N PHE A 220 66.24 4.22 3.91
CA PHE A 220 64.91 4.41 3.36
C PHE A 220 63.84 3.95 4.36
N LYS A 221 64.08 2.83 5.07
CA LYS A 221 63.26 2.30 6.17
C LYS A 221 62.86 3.36 7.20
N GLU A 222 63.77 4.23 7.65
CA GLU A 222 63.45 5.27 8.65
C GLU A 222 62.55 6.39 8.09
N THR A 223 62.83 6.86 6.86
CA THR A 223 62.01 7.90 6.22
C THR A 223 60.65 7.34 5.78
N ILE A 224 60.62 6.09 5.34
CA ILE A 224 59.42 5.30 5.09
C ILE A 224 58.62 5.19 6.40
N GLN A 225 59.22 4.77 7.53
CA GLN A 225 58.55 4.71 8.83
C GLN A 225 57.97 6.05 9.29
N GLN A 226 58.61 7.19 8.99
CA GLN A 226 58.01 8.50 9.28
C GLN A 226 56.81 8.82 8.38
N LEU A 227 56.87 8.46 7.10
CA LEU A 227 55.78 8.68 6.14
C LEU A 227 54.63 7.68 6.33
N GLU A 228 54.90 6.41 6.59
CA GLU A 228 53.98 5.40 7.10
C GLU A 228 53.33 5.88 8.40
N GLY A 229 54.12 6.36 9.36
CA GLY A 229 53.61 6.92 10.61
C GLY A 229 52.66 8.11 10.39
N ARG A 230 52.83 8.90 9.31
CA ARG A 230 51.87 9.94 8.90
C ARG A 230 50.66 9.37 8.16
N LEU A 231 50.88 8.42 7.24
CA LEU A 231 49.83 7.73 6.49
C LEU A 231 48.86 7.04 7.45
N VAL A 232 49.38 6.25 8.40
CA VAL A 232 48.63 5.59 9.48
C VAL A 232 47.82 6.59 10.32
N ARG A 233 48.34 7.80 10.58
CA ARG A 233 47.56 8.85 11.27
C ARG A 233 46.42 9.41 10.42
N GLN A 234 46.64 9.62 9.12
CA GLN A 234 45.59 10.10 8.21
C GLN A 234 44.54 9.01 7.91
N ASP A 235 44.97 7.78 7.69
CA ASP A 235 44.17 6.56 7.54
C ASP A 235 43.33 6.27 8.80
N HIS A 236 43.90 6.49 10.00
CA HIS A 236 43.14 6.50 11.25
C HIS A 236 42.08 7.61 11.30
N GLN A 237 42.40 8.84 10.89
CA GLN A 237 41.42 9.95 10.79
C GLN A 237 40.32 9.67 9.76
N ILE A 238 40.63 9.03 8.63
CA ILE A 238 39.66 8.61 7.61
C ILE A 238 38.73 7.54 8.19
N ARG A 239 39.26 6.51 8.86
CA ARG A 239 38.44 5.52 9.57
C ARG A 239 37.55 6.13 10.66
N GLU A 240 38.06 7.10 11.42
CA GLU A 240 37.23 7.86 12.37
C GLU A 240 36.08 8.61 11.67
N LEU A 241 36.34 9.26 10.52
CA LEU A 241 35.33 10.02 9.79
C LEU A 241 34.28 9.10 9.14
N ILE A 242 34.69 7.94 8.61
CA ILE A 242 33.77 6.90 8.11
C ILE A 242 32.86 6.42 9.26
N ALA A 243 33.42 6.02 10.40
CA ALA A 243 32.64 5.57 11.55
C ALA A 243 31.69 6.65 12.08
N LYS A 244 32.11 7.93 12.09
CA LYS A 244 31.24 9.07 12.44
C LYS A 244 30.12 9.28 11.41
N MET A 245 30.39 9.13 10.11
CA MET A 245 29.38 9.23 9.04
C MET A 245 28.38 8.07 9.08
N GLU A 246 28.83 6.84 9.31
CA GLU A 246 27.97 5.67 9.51
C GLU A 246 27.06 5.86 10.72
N THR A 247 27.63 6.32 11.85
CA THR A 247 26.87 6.66 13.06
C THR A 247 25.84 7.76 12.80
N GLN A 248 26.18 8.82 12.05
CA GLN A 248 25.22 9.85 11.64
C GLN A 248 24.12 9.31 10.72
N ASN A 249 24.44 8.38 9.82
CA ASN A 249 23.45 7.74 8.95
C ASN A 249 22.47 6.85 9.72
N THR A 250 22.93 6.09 10.73
CA THR A 250 22.02 5.31 11.59
C THR A 250 21.13 6.23 12.42
N HIS A 251 21.67 7.29 13.03
CA HIS A 251 20.85 8.31 13.70
C HIS A 251 19.84 8.99 12.76
N MET A 252 20.21 9.29 11.51
CA MET A 252 19.30 9.87 10.51
C MET A 252 18.16 8.90 10.14
N ALA A 253 18.44 7.60 10.04
CA ALA A 253 17.42 6.57 9.83
C ALA A 253 16.49 6.41 11.05
N GLU A 254 17.04 6.43 12.26
CA GLU A 254 16.31 6.42 13.54
C GLU A 254 15.41 7.66 13.69
N LEU A 255 15.91 8.86 13.39
CA LEU A 255 15.11 10.09 13.43
C LEU A 255 13.94 10.02 12.45
N LYS A 256 14.16 9.55 11.21
CA LYS A 256 13.09 9.34 10.22
C LYS A 256 12.08 8.28 10.68
N ARG A 257 12.52 7.21 11.36
CA ARG A 257 11.65 6.20 11.99
C ARG A 257 10.81 6.80 13.12
N THR A 258 11.43 7.66 13.93
CA THR A 258 10.80 8.34 15.07
C THR A 258 9.77 9.37 14.61
N ILE A 259 10.08 10.16 13.58
CA ILE A 259 9.14 11.10 12.96
C ILE A 259 7.87 10.37 12.50
N ARG A 260 7.98 9.29 11.72
CA ARG A 260 6.79 8.52 11.27
C ARG A 260 5.97 7.92 12.42
N ASN A 261 6.63 7.54 13.52
CA ASN A 261 5.96 7.05 14.73
C ASN A 261 5.24 8.19 15.48
N LEU A 262 5.81 9.40 15.49
CA LEU A 262 5.17 10.58 16.06
C LEU A 262 4.01 11.09 15.20
N GLU A 263 4.17 11.13 13.88
CA GLU A 263 3.11 11.45 12.91
C GLU A 263 1.89 10.53 13.11
N GLY A 264 2.11 9.20 13.13
CA GLY A 264 1.04 8.24 13.39
C GLY A 264 0.38 8.39 14.76
N LYS A 265 1.14 8.74 15.81
CA LYS A 265 0.59 9.05 17.13
C LYS A 265 -0.21 10.34 17.17
N ILE A 266 0.21 11.38 16.44
CA ILE A 266 -0.54 12.63 16.31
C ILE A 266 -1.89 12.35 15.65
N THR A 267 -1.91 11.66 14.52
CA THR A 267 -3.17 11.28 13.85
C THR A 267 -4.08 10.44 14.75
N GLU A 268 -3.53 9.51 15.54
CA GLU A 268 -4.34 8.71 16.49
C GLU A 268 -4.89 9.55 17.67
N MET A 269 -4.11 10.55 18.14
CA MET A 269 -4.56 11.47 19.18
C MET A 269 -5.64 12.44 18.68
N GLU A 270 -5.49 12.98 17.46
CA GLU A 270 -6.48 13.81 16.78
C GLU A 270 -7.78 13.02 16.56
N ALA A 271 -7.68 11.78 16.08
CA ALA A 271 -8.81 10.87 15.90
C ALA A 271 -9.59 10.64 17.19
N GLN A 272 -8.90 10.57 18.34
CA GLN A 272 -9.52 10.37 19.66
C GLN A 272 -10.20 11.63 20.22
N GLN A 273 -9.91 12.83 19.69
CA GLN A 273 -10.50 14.09 20.16
C GLN A 273 -11.94 14.33 19.66
N CYS A 274 -12.37 13.63 18.60
CA CYS A 274 -13.64 13.89 17.91
C CYS A 274 -14.90 13.61 18.74
N ASN A 275 -14.85 12.68 19.71
CA ASN A 275 -15.99 12.32 20.58
C ASN A 275 -17.32 12.10 19.81
N GLY A 276 -17.26 11.41 18.68
CA GLY A 276 -18.41 11.13 17.82
C GLY A 276 -18.82 12.27 16.88
N ILE A 277 -18.24 13.47 16.96
CA ILE A 277 -18.44 14.56 16.00
C ILE A 277 -17.15 14.81 15.22
N TYR A 278 -17.16 14.42 13.95
CA TYR A 278 -16.03 14.59 13.04
C TYR A 278 -16.37 15.57 11.91
N ILE A 279 -15.41 16.40 11.53
CA ILE A 279 -15.51 17.33 10.38
C ILE A 279 -14.32 17.06 9.47
N TRP A 280 -14.60 16.51 8.29
CA TRP A 280 -13.63 16.29 7.23
C TRP A 280 -13.53 17.54 6.36
N LYS A 281 -12.37 18.19 6.39
CA LYS A 281 -12.00 19.24 5.43
C LYS A 281 -11.52 18.58 4.13
N ILE A 282 -12.14 18.92 3.00
CA ILE A 282 -11.76 18.44 1.67
C ILE A 282 -11.34 19.65 0.83
N GLU A 283 -10.03 19.87 0.74
CA GLU A 283 -9.39 20.97 0.01
C GLU A 283 -9.20 20.62 -1.48
N ASN A 284 -8.93 21.63 -2.33
CA ASN A 284 -8.75 21.48 -3.78
C ASN A 284 -9.99 20.84 -4.46
N PHE A 285 -11.19 21.25 -4.04
CA PHE A 285 -12.44 20.66 -4.54
C PHE A 285 -12.63 20.93 -6.05
N SER A 286 -12.15 22.06 -6.56
CA SER A 286 -12.12 22.37 -8.00
C SER A 286 -11.33 21.34 -8.81
N GLY A 287 -10.19 20.87 -8.30
CA GLY A 287 -9.41 19.79 -8.89
C GLY A 287 -10.13 18.43 -8.87
N LEU A 288 -10.93 18.17 -7.83
CA LEU A 288 -11.78 16.98 -7.74
C LEU A 288 -12.95 17.04 -8.74
N GLN A 289 -13.64 18.17 -8.85
CA GLN A 289 -14.72 18.34 -9.83
C GLN A 289 -14.19 18.22 -11.26
N LYS A 290 -13.07 18.88 -11.58
CA LYS A 290 -12.42 18.76 -12.90
C LYS A 290 -12.03 17.31 -13.22
N ALA A 291 -11.55 16.54 -12.25
CA ALA A 291 -11.24 15.12 -12.47
C ALA A 291 -12.50 14.31 -12.84
N GLN A 292 -13.65 14.59 -12.21
CA GLN A 292 -14.92 13.96 -12.53
C GLN A 292 -15.47 14.40 -13.91
N GLU A 293 -15.28 15.67 -14.29
CA GLU A 293 -15.62 16.20 -15.63
C GLU A 293 -14.76 15.55 -16.74
N GLU A 294 -13.52 15.18 -16.43
CA GLU A 294 -12.61 14.39 -17.29
C GLU A 294 -12.89 12.87 -17.25
N GLU A 295 -14.06 12.45 -16.73
CA GLU A 295 -14.49 11.06 -16.48
C GLU A 295 -13.55 10.21 -15.61
N ARG A 296 -12.62 10.83 -14.86
CA ARG A 296 -11.70 10.13 -13.95
C ARG A 296 -12.38 9.82 -12.62
N PRO A 297 -12.23 8.59 -12.07
CA PRO A 297 -12.94 8.20 -10.84
C PRO A 297 -12.39 8.94 -9.61
N VAL A 298 -13.27 9.64 -8.89
CA VAL A 298 -12.91 10.46 -7.72
C VAL A 298 -13.38 9.79 -6.43
N VAL A 299 -12.54 8.93 -5.85
CA VAL A 299 -12.83 8.23 -4.58
C VAL A 299 -11.82 8.64 -3.51
N MET A 300 -12.32 9.21 -2.42
CA MET A 300 -11.52 9.72 -1.30
C MET A 300 -11.95 9.06 0.00
N HIS A 301 -11.02 8.92 0.95
CA HIS A 301 -11.31 8.47 2.32
C HIS A 301 -10.80 9.50 3.32
N SER A 302 -11.52 9.69 4.43
CA SER A 302 -11.03 10.52 5.53
C SER A 302 -9.98 9.78 6.37
N PRO A 303 -9.19 10.51 7.17
CA PRO A 303 -8.62 9.98 8.40
C PRO A 303 -9.65 9.24 9.26
N GLY A 304 -9.17 8.31 10.09
CA GLY A 304 -10.00 7.66 11.10
C GLY A 304 -10.35 8.63 12.23
N PHE A 305 -11.53 8.46 12.84
CA PHE A 305 -11.99 9.21 14.00
C PHE A 305 -12.71 8.27 14.97
N TYR A 306 -12.78 8.64 16.25
CA TYR A 306 -13.43 7.84 17.28
C TYR A 306 -14.78 8.41 17.75
N THR A 307 -15.69 7.51 18.15
CA THR A 307 -16.96 7.89 18.81
C THR A 307 -16.78 8.39 20.25
N GLY A 308 -15.59 8.26 20.82
CA GLY A 308 -15.26 8.58 22.21
C GLY A 308 -14.03 7.80 22.66
N LYS A 309 -13.68 7.91 23.96
CA LYS A 309 -12.58 7.15 24.57
C LYS A 309 -13.03 6.53 25.90
N PRO A 310 -13.32 5.21 25.95
CA PRO A 310 -13.33 4.25 24.85
C PRO A 310 -14.43 4.54 23.81
N GLY A 311 -14.26 4.06 22.59
CA GLY A 311 -15.22 4.25 21.49
C GLY A 311 -14.80 3.53 20.21
N TYR A 312 -15.73 3.44 19.26
CA TYR A 312 -15.51 2.79 17.97
C TYR A 312 -14.68 3.67 17.05
N LYS A 313 -13.78 3.09 16.25
CA LYS A 313 -13.06 3.79 15.19
C LYS A 313 -13.84 3.72 13.88
N LEU A 314 -13.95 4.84 13.19
CA LEU A 314 -14.72 4.99 11.94
C LEU A 314 -13.93 5.84 10.94
N CYS A 315 -14.22 5.74 9.65
CA CYS A 315 -13.83 6.74 8.65
C CYS A 315 -14.95 6.99 7.63
N LEU A 316 -14.87 8.12 6.92
CA LEU A 316 -15.75 8.43 5.79
C LEU A 316 -15.12 8.01 4.47
N ARG A 317 -15.97 7.71 3.48
CA ARG A 317 -15.63 7.56 2.08
C ARG A 317 -16.53 8.47 1.25
N LEU A 318 -15.93 9.34 0.45
CA LEU A 318 -16.60 10.16 -0.55
C LEU A 318 -16.31 9.58 -1.95
N HIS A 319 -17.32 9.55 -2.81
CA HIS A 319 -17.17 9.26 -4.23
C HIS A 319 -17.94 10.30 -5.04
N ILE A 320 -17.32 10.97 -6.01
CA ILE A 320 -18.03 11.82 -6.96
C ILE A 320 -18.33 10.99 -8.21
N GLN A 321 -19.61 10.72 -8.45
CA GLN A 321 -20.10 9.87 -9.53
C GLN A 321 -19.91 10.54 -10.91
N LEU A 322 -19.46 9.76 -11.89
CA LEU A 322 -19.14 10.25 -13.25
C LEU A 322 -20.36 10.85 -13.96
N PRO A 323 -20.18 11.76 -14.95
CA PRO A 323 -21.29 12.38 -15.69
C PRO A 323 -22.16 11.38 -16.46
N ASN A 324 -21.58 10.21 -16.79
CA ASN A 324 -22.21 9.13 -17.54
C ASN A 324 -22.83 8.03 -16.65
N ALA A 325 -22.70 8.11 -15.32
CA ALA A 325 -23.09 7.04 -14.40
C ALA A 325 -24.62 6.84 -14.37
N GLN A 326 -25.08 5.63 -14.72
CA GLN A 326 -26.51 5.36 -14.81
C GLN A 326 -27.20 5.55 -13.43
N ARG A 327 -28.33 6.27 -13.42
CA ARG A 327 -29.16 6.61 -12.24
C ARG A 327 -28.53 7.54 -11.18
N CYS A 328 -27.20 7.72 -11.15
CA CYS A 328 -26.50 8.49 -10.12
C CYS A 328 -25.46 9.48 -10.67
N ALA A 329 -25.51 9.80 -11.96
CA ALA A 329 -24.64 10.78 -12.61
C ALA A 329 -24.54 12.10 -11.83
N ASN A 330 -23.32 12.61 -11.67
CA ASN A 330 -23.03 13.88 -11.00
C ASN A 330 -23.51 13.97 -9.54
N PHE A 331 -23.71 12.85 -8.84
CA PHE A 331 -23.91 12.86 -7.38
C PHE A 331 -22.59 12.69 -6.62
N ILE A 332 -22.48 13.37 -5.49
CA ILE A 332 -21.63 12.94 -4.38
C ILE A 332 -22.33 11.78 -3.67
N SER A 333 -21.62 10.68 -3.51
CA SER A 333 -21.94 9.60 -2.58
C SER A 333 -21.14 9.77 -1.29
N LEU A 334 -21.76 9.48 -0.14
CA LEU A 334 -21.09 9.46 1.16
C LEU A 334 -21.39 8.17 1.91
N PHE A 335 -20.34 7.53 2.44
CA PHE A 335 -20.42 6.32 3.24
C PHE A 335 -19.59 6.45 4.52
N VAL A 336 -20.06 5.82 5.59
CA VAL A 336 -19.26 5.52 6.79
C VAL A 336 -18.75 4.09 6.71
N HIS A 337 -17.52 3.86 7.15
CA HIS A 337 -16.90 2.55 7.31
C HIS A 337 -16.46 2.37 8.76
N THR A 338 -16.71 1.18 9.33
CA THR A 338 -16.09 0.78 10.60
C THR A 338 -14.59 0.50 10.40
N MET A 339 -13.78 0.81 11.40
CA MET A 339 -12.32 0.58 11.40
C MET A 339 -11.90 -0.17 12.66
N GLN A 340 -10.79 -0.89 12.57
CA GLN A 340 -10.22 -1.58 13.72
C GLN A 340 -9.75 -0.55 14.77
N GLY A 341 -10.40 -0.55 15.93
CA GLY A 341 -10.15 0.38 17.03
C GLY A 341 -9.38 -0.26 18.19
N GLU A 342 -8.69 0.59 18.96
CA GLU A 342 -7.98 0.21 20.19
C GLU A 342 -8.90 -0.50 21.22
N TYR A 343 -10.19 -0.17 21.23
CA TYR A 343 -11.17 -0.62 22.22
C TYR A 343 -12.09 -1.74 21.74
N ASP A 344 -11.88 -2.31 20.55
CA ASP A 344 -12.82 -3.25 19.90
C ASP A 344 -13.11 -4.53 20.69
N SER A 345 -12.25 -4.91 21.64
CA SER A 345 -12.44 -6.03 22.58
C SER A 345 -13.36 -5.70 23.77
N HIS A 346 -13.67 -4.43 23.99
CA HIS A 346 -14.43 -3.93 25.15
C HIS A 346 -15.74 -3.23 24.74
N LEU A 347 -16.01 -3.14 23.45
CA LEU A 347 -17.22 -2.54 22.88
C LEU A 347 -18.21 -3.63 22.44
N PRO A 348 -19.53 -3.41 22.58
CA PRO A 348 -20.52 -4.34 22.05
C PRO A 348 -20.52 -4.33 20.51
N TRP A 349 -20.70 -5.50 19.92
CA TRP A 349 -20.78 -5.69 18.47
C TRP A 349 -21.97 -6.60 18.10
N PRO A 350 -22.61 -6.43 16.93
CA PRO A 350 -22.37 -5.37 15.94
C PRO A 350 -22.67 -3.96 16.47
N PHE A 351 -22.09 -2.95 15.82
CA PHE A 351 -22.24 -1.53 16.17
C PHE A 351 -23.72 -1.11 16.11
N GLN A 352 -24.17 -0.38 17.14
CA GLN A 352 -25.54 0.13 17.25
C GLN A 352 -25.52 1.61 17.62
N GLY A 353 -26.25 2.42 16.85
CA GLY A 353 -26.28 3.86 17.00
C GLY A 353 -26.94 4.57 15.82
N THR A 354 -27.18 5.85 16.00
CA THR A 354 -27.65 6.78 14.96
C THR A 354 -26.43 7.48 14.35
N ILE A 355 -26.35 7.57 13.02
CA ILE A 355 -25.29 8.28 12.31
C ILE A 355 -25.93 9.37 11.45
N ARG A 356 -25.51 10.62 11.63
CA ARG A 356 -25.90 11.76 10.79
C ARG A 356 -24.72 12.13 9.91
N LEU A 357 -24.95 12.21 8.60
CA LEU A 357 -23.99 12.74 7.64
C LEU A 357 -24.50 14.09 7.14
N SER A 358 -23.62 15.08 7.00
CA SER A 358 -23.98 16.42 6.54
C SER A 358 -22.91 17.01 5.62
N ILE A 359 -23.32 17.63 4.51
CA ILE A 359 -22.50 18.62 3.82
C ILE A 359 -22.84 19.99 4.42
N LEU A 360 -21.83 20.68 4.93
CA LEU A 360 -22.03 21.94 5.65
C LEU A 360 -22.10 23.13 4.69
N ASP A 361 -23.13 23.95 4.86
CA ASP A 361 -23.17 25.30 4.32
C ASP A 361 -22.11 26.14 5.06
N GLN A 362 -21.38 27.01 4.36
CA GLN A 362 -20.27 27.83 4.89
C GLN A 362 -20.58 29.33 4.81
N SER A 363 -21.86 29.69 4.58
CA SER A 363 -22.35 31.06 4.66
C SER A 363 -22.25 31.65 6.07
N GLU A 364 -22.03 32.96 6.14
CA GLU A 364 -21.88 33.72 7.39
C GLU A 364 -23.22 34.35 7.78
N GLY A 365 -24.05 33.61 8.53
CA GLY A 365 -25.34 34.12 9.01
C GLY A 365 -26.23 33.05 9.64
N PRO A 366 -27.42 33.44 10.14
CA PRO A 366 -28.39 32.51 10.75
C PRO A 366 -29.12 31.63 9.73
N GLU A 367 -29.09 31.96 8.44
CA GLU A 367 -29.77 31.21 7.37
C GLU A 367 -28.98 30.00 6.84
N ARG A 368 -27.88 29.64 7.52
CA ARG A 368 -27.01 28.51 7.20
C ARG A 368 -27.80 27.19 7.18
N GLN A 369 -27.90 26.55 6.02
CA GLN A 369 -28.67 25.31 5.86
C GLN A 369 -27.78 24.19 5.33
N ASN A 370 -27.27 23.37 6.24
CA ASN A 370 -26.58 22.13 5.89
C ASN A 370 -27.54 21.21 5.13
N HIS A 371 -27.00 20.41 4.22
CA HIS A 371 -27.72 19.28 3.64
C HIS A 371 -27.34 18.03 4.45
N GLU A 372 -28.32 17.40 5.10
CA GLU A 372 -28.07 16.30 6.03
C GLU A 372 -29.04 15.14 5.87
N GLU A 373 -28.53 13.95 6.15
CA GLU A 373 -29.24 12.67 6.15
C GLU A 373 -28.92 11.90 7.43
N VAL A 374 -29.91 11.17 7.96
CA VAL A 374 -29.79 10.41 9.20
C VAL A 374 -30.06 8.93 8.92
N MET A 375 -29.11 8.08 9.32
CA MET A 375 -29.17 6.63 9.16
C MET A 375 -29.09 5.93 10.52
N GLU A 376 -29.75 4.78 10.60
CA GLU A 376 -29.73 3.90 11.78
C GLU A 376 -28.81 2.70 11.50
N ALA A 377 -27.91 2.39 12.43
CA ALA A 377 -27.06 1.22 12.32
C ALA A 377 -27.85 -0.06 12.57
N LYS A 378 -27.72 -1.00 11.63
CA LYS A 378 -28.50 -2.24 11.55
C LYS A 378 -27.61 -3.45 11.86
N PRO A 379 -27.86 -4.20 12.95
CA PRO A 379 -27.07 -5.36 13.35
C PRO A 379 -26.83 -6.39 12.23
N GLU A 380 -27.80 -6.58 11.34
CA GLU A 380 -27.74 -7.52 10.23
C GLU A 380 -26.77 -7.12 9.10
N LEU A 381 -26.31 -5.87 9.06
CA LEU A 381 -25.43 -5.38 7.98
C LEU A 381 -23.95 -5.58 8.31
N LEU A 382 -23.22 -6.22 7.39
CA LEU A 382 -21.79 -6.48 7.48
C LEU A 382 -20.93 -5.22 7.72
N ALA A 383 -21.41 -4.03 7.33
CA ALA A 383 -20.75 -2.75 7.58
C ALA A 383 -20.61 -2.39 9.07
N PHE A 384 -21.46 -2.96 9.92
CA PHE A 384 -21.49 -2.73 11.38
C PHE A 384 -20.97 -3.92 12.19
N GLN A 385 -20.55 -5.00 11.53
CA GLN A 385 -19.87 -6.12 12.20
C GLN A 385 -18.45 -5.71 12.63
N ARG A 386 -17.91 -6.40 13.65
CA ARG A 386 -16.59 -6.11 14.23
C ARG A 386 -15.50 -6.20 13.15
N PRO A 387 -14.71 -5.14 12.91
CA PRO A 387 -13.63 -5.17 11.93
C PRO A 387 -12.57 -6.21 12.28
N THR A 388 -12.30 -7.11 11.33
CA THR A 388 -11.19 -8.08 11.37
C THR A 388 -9.94 -7.56 10.66
N ILE A 389 -10.05 -6.42 9.97
CA ILE A 389 -8.99 -5.70 9.26
C ILE A 389 -9.11 -4.20 9.52
N HIS A 390 -8.05 -3.44 9.26
CA HIS A 390 -7.92 -2.01 9.57
C HIS A 390 -9.13 -1.13 9.17
N ARG A 391 -9.77 -1.39 8.02
CA ARG A 391 -11.03 -0.74 7.58
C ARG A 391 -11.97 -1.79 7.01
N ASN A 392 -13.20 -1.85 7.51
CA ASN A 392 -14.24 -2.73 7.01
C ASN A 392 -14.52 -2.44 5.53
N PRO A 393 -14.50 -3.45 4.64
CA PRO A 393 -14.74 -3.25 3.21
C PRO A 393 -16.16 -2.76 2.90
N LYS A 394 -17.14 -3.17 3.71
CA LYS A 394 -18.53 -2.78 3.54
C LYS A 394 -18.75 -1.42 4.21
N GLY A 395 -18.90 -0.38 3.42
CA GLY A 395 -19.39 0.92 3.87
C GLY A 395 -20.92 0.97 3.85
N PHE A 396 -21.51 1.81 4.70
CA PHE A 396 -22.95 2.08 4.70
C PHE A 396 -23.22 3.58 4.51
N GLY A 397 -24.29 3.94 3.81
CA GLY A 397 -24.60 5.32 3.46
C GLY A 397 -25.26 5.45 2.09
N TYR A 398 -25.11 6.61 1.47
CA TYR A 398 -25.94 7.08 0.36
C TYR A 398 -25.14 7.20 -0.94
N VAL A 399 -25.62 6.53 -1.99
CA VAL A 399 -25.07 6.67 -3.35
C VAL A 399 -25.40 8.04 -3.95
N THR A 400 -26.61 8.54 -3.69
CA THR A 400 -27.11 9.82 -4.18
C THR A 400 -27.30 10.79 -3.02
N PHE A 401 -26.22 11.14 -2.30
CA PHE A 401 -26.29 12.03 -1.13
C PHE A 401 -26.62 13.47 -1.57
N MET A 402 -25.80 14.07 -2.44
CA MET A 402 -26.04 15.41 -2.98
C MET A 402 -25.66 15.48 -4.45
N HIS A 403 -26.50 16.06 -5.30
CA HIS A 403 -26.16 16.33 -6.70
C HIS A 403 -25.19 17.54 -6.80
N LEU A 404 -24.16 17.46 -7.64
CA LEU A 404 -23.12 18.50 -7.78
C LEU A 404 -23.67 19.89 -8.10
N GLN A 405 -24.80 19.99 -8.82
CA GLN A 405 -25.42 21.28 -9.10
C GLN A 405 -26.01 21.94 -7.83
N THR A 406 -26.37 21.17 -6.81
CA THR A 406 -26.86 21.67 -5.51
C THR A 406 -25.77 22.44 -4.76
N LEU A 407 -24.50 22.09 -4.96
CA LEU A 407 -23.36 22.85 -4.38
C LEU A 407 -23.33 24.32 -4.83
N LYS A 408 -23.97 24.66 -5.96
CA LYS A 408 -24.03 26.01 -6.53
C LYS A 408 -25.21 26.85 -5.99
N GLN A 409 -26.08 26.26 -5.17
CA GLN A 409 -27.29 26.93 -4.65
C GLN A 409 -27.05 27.70 -3.35
N ARG A 410 -26.00 27.33 -2.59
CA ARG A 410 -25.58 27.91 -1.30
C ARG A 410 -24.05 27.89 -1.22
N THR A 411 -23.47 28.50 -0.19
CA THR A 411 -22.02 28.53 0.05
C THR A 411 -21.49 27.19 0.59
N PHE A 412 -21.79 26.07 -0.08
CA PHE A 412 -21.27 24.74 0.31
C PHE A 412 -19.76 24.60 0.05
N ILE A 413 -19.25 25.31 -0.96
CA ILE A 413 -17.81 25.47 -1.22
C ILE A 413 -17.40 26.89 -0.83
N LYS A 414 -16.31 27.01 -0.07
CA LYS A 414 -15.63 28.27 0.28
C LYS A 414 -14.12 28.00 0.29
N ASP A 415 -13.30 28.92 -0.19
CA ASP A 415 -11.83 28.79 -0.23
C ASP A 415 -11.35 27.43 -0.78
N ASP A 416 -11.93 27.06 -1.93
CA ASP A 416 -11.83 25.76 -2.63
C ASP A 416 -11.94 24.50 -1.74
N THR A 417 -12.71 24.62 -0.66
CA THR A 417 -12.90 23.61 0.37
C THR A 417 -14.36 23.20 0.50
N LEU A 418 -14.63 21.90 0.51
CA LEU A 418 -15.88 21.30 0.96
C LEU A 418 -15.73 20.81 2.42
N LEU A 419 -16.77 20.99 3.24
CA LEU A 419 -16.80 20.47 4.61
C LEU A 419 -17.86 19.38 4.76
N VAL A 420 -17.45 18.16 5.12
CA VAL A 420 -18.33 17.02 5.40
C VAL A 420 -18.30 16.72 6.89
N ARG A 421 -19.46 16.78 7.55
CA ARG A 421 -19.62 16.44 8.97
C ARG A 421 -20.21 15.04 9.12
N CYS A 422 -19.72 14.30 10.12
CA CYS A 422 -20.33 13.07 10.62
C CYS A 422 -20.56 13.21 12.13
N GLU A 423 -21.76 12.87 12.58
CA GLU A 423 -22.15 12.85 13.99
C GLU A 423 -22.69 11.47 14.33
N VAL A 424 -22.12 10.82 15.35
CA VAL A 424 -22.37 9.41 15.69
C VAL A 424 -22.80 9.27 17.14
N LEU A 425 -24.05 8.88 17.33
CA LEU A 425 -24.68 8.67 18.64
C LEU A 425 -24.81 7.18 18.92
N THR A 426 -23.88 6.63 19.71
CA THR A 426 -23.84 5.20 20.06
C THR A 426 -24.93 4.83 21.06
N ARG A 427 -25.67 3.73 20.82
CA ARG A 427 -26.62 3.16 21.80
C ARG A 427 -25.89 2.21 22.76
N LEU A 428 -25.07 2.77 23.64
CA LEU A 428 -24.35 2.02 24.66
C LEU A 428 -25.25 1.73 25.87
N ASP A 429 -25.88 0.56 25.89
CA ASP A 429 -26.70 0.09 27.00
C ASP A 429 -25.84 -0.42 28.18
N LEU A 430 -25.13 0.51 28.82
CA LEU A 430 -24.15 0.32 29.91
C LEU A 430 -24.71 -0.41 31.15
N ASN A 431 -26.02 -0.62 31.22
CA ASN A 431 -26.68 -1.38 32.27
C ASN A 431 -26.42 -2.90 32.18
N SER A 432 -26.13 -3.41 30.98
CA SER A 432 -25.87 -4.84 30.72
C SER A 432 -24.56 -5.32 31.36
N LEU A 433 -23.48 -4.56 31.18
CA LEU A 433 -22.12 -4.83 31.68
C LEU A 433 -22.01 -4.92 33.21
N ARG A 434 -23.05 -4.55 33.97
CA ARG A 434 -23.07 -4.67 35.44
C ARG A 434 -23.62 -6.00 35.97
N ARG A 435 -24.14 -6.90 35.12
CA ARG A 435 -24.83 -8.12 35.60
C ARG A 435 -23.98 -9.39 35.59
N GLU A 436 -22.80 -9.39 34.96
CA GLU A 436 -21.83 -10.50 35.01
C GLU A 436 -20.83 -10.29 36.16
N GLY A 437 -21.31 -10.37 37.39
CA GLY A 437 -20.48 -10.27 38.59
C GLY A 437 -21.16 -10.90 39.81
N PHE A 438 -20.45 -11.81 40.49
CA PHE A 438 -20.87 -12.49 41.72
C PHE A 438 -22.22 -13.25 41.66
N GLN A 439 -22.22 -14.40 40.99
CA GLN A 439 -22.84 -15.57 41.63
C GLN A 439 -21.92 -16.03 42.78
N ALA A 440 -22.35 -15.83 44.03
CA ALA A 440 -21.68 -16.45 45.17
C ALA A 440 -21.85 -17.97 45.08
N ARG A 441 -20.75 -18.72 45.06
CA ARG A 441 -20.81 -20.19 45.19
C ARG A 441 -21.31 -20.54 46.59
N SER A 442 -22.31 -21.42 46.66
CA SER A 442 -22.67 -22.06 47.92
C SER A 442 -21.48 -22.84 48.46
N THR A 443 -21.31 -22.81 49.79
CA THR A 443 -20.41 -23.68 50.53
C THR A 443 -21.17 -24.27 51.71
N ASP A 444 -21.98 -25.29 51.43
CA ASP A 444 -22.41 -26.24 52.44
C ASP A 444 -21.21 -27.09 52.89
N GLY A 445 -21.06 -27.31 54.20
CA GLY A 445 -20.21 -28.39 54.73
C GLY A 445 -19.29 -28.04 55.89
N ALA A 446 -19.64 -28.57 57.07
CA ALA A 446 -18.78 -28.91 58.22
C ALA A 446 -18.24 -27.78 59.12
N MET A 447 -19.01 -27.42 60.16
CA MET A 447 -18.94 -28.12 61.46
C MET A 447 -20.27 -28.04 62.21
#